data_AF-A0AAE0RV90-F1
#
_entry.id   AF-A0AAE0RV90-F1
#
_cell.length_a   1.000
_cell.length_b   1.000
_cell.length_c   1.000
_cell.angle_alpha   90.00
_cell.angle_beta   90.00
_cell.angle_gamma   90.00
#
_symmetry.space_group_name_H-M   'P 1'
#
loop_
_entity.id
_entity.type
_entity.pdbx_description
1 polymer ?
#
loop_
_entity_poly.entity_id
_entity_poly.type
_entity_poly.pdbx_seq_one_letter_code
_entity_poly.pdbx_strand_id
1 'polypeptide(L)'
;MGVYHAKNWLMLFLAVLLVFCRGLASPGCFGTDGSFYNTGDPMPSTNPCDVDCICKDVGAIVCSIMDCAMPFCVNPSRIEGKCCPVCSCEQDGVVYNPGNSLRILRLC
;
A
#
# COMPACT_ATOMS: atom_id res chain seq x y z
N MET A 1 30.23 -32.98 -22.66
CA MET A 1 28.82 -32.94 -23.09
C MET A 1 28.12 -34.15 -22.47
N GLY A 2 27.34 -33.94 -21.40
CA GLY A 2 26.78 -35.02 -20.59
C GLY A 2 25.55 -35.66 -21.24
N VAL A 3 25.54 -36.99 -21.25
CA VAL A 3 24.60 -37.83 -22.00
C VAL A 3 23.33 -38.03 -21.17
N TYR A 4 22.21 -37.44 -21.57
CA TYR A 4 20.89 -37.78 -21.00
C TYR A 4 20.36 -39.04 -21.71
N HIS A 5 20.81 -40.20 -21.25
CA HIS A 5 20.37 -41.49 -21.75
C HIS A 5 18.93 -41.79 -21.32
N ALA A 6 18.15 -42.33 -22.25
CA ALA A 6 16.75 -42.68 -22.12
C ALA A 6 16.45 -43.59 -20.92
N LYS A 7 15.83 -43.02 -19.88
CA LYS A 7 14.90 -43.68 -18.95
C LYS A 7 14.35 -42.57 -18.06
N ASN A 8 13.15 -42.10 -18.35
CA ASN A 8 12.09 -41.78 -17.38
C ASN A 8 11.11 -40.81 -18.06
N TRP A 9 10.05 -41.34 -18.69
CA TRP A 9 8.95 -40.53 -19.20
C TRP A 9 8.38 -39.60 -18.12
N LEU A 10 8.50 -40.00 -16.85
CA LEU A 10 8.15 -39.21 -15.67
C LEU A 10 8.99 -37.93 -15.53
N MET A 11 10.27 -37.91 -15.90
CA MET A 11 11.12 -36.70 -15.85
C MET A 11 10.80 -35.72 -16.97
N LEU A 12 10.45 -36.23 -18.16
CA LEU A 12 9.96 -35.41 -19.26
C LEU A 12 8.57 -34.84 -18.93
N PHE A 13 7.66 -35.65 -18.37
CA PHE A 13 6.37 -35.17 -17.90
C PHE A 13 6.49 -34.14 -16.78
N LEU A 14 7.39 -34.35 -15.80
CA LEU A 14 7.68 -33.37 -14.74
C LEU A 14 8.27 -32.08 -15.31
N ALA A 15 9.21 -32.17 -16.26
CA ALA A 15 9.77 -30.99 -16.91
C ALA A 15 8.69 -30.23 -17.71
N VAL A 16 7.81 -30.94 -18.42
CA VAL A 16 6.67 -30.35 -19.15
C VAL A 16 5.66 -29.75 -18.17
N LEU A 17 5.34 -30.42 -17.06
CA LEU A 17 4.48 -29.88 -15.99
C LEU A 17 5.08 -28.62 -15.35
N LEU A 18 6.38 -28.62 -15.05
CA LEU A 18 7.07 -27.45 -14.49
C LEU A 18 7.12 -26.28 -15.49
N VAL A 19 7.24 -26.57 -16.79
CA VAL A 19 7.16 -25.57 -17.87
C VAL A 19 5.74 -25.04 -18.02
N PHE A 20 4.72 -25.89 -17.93
CA PHE A 20 3.31 -25.48 -17.95
C PHE A 20 2.91 -24.68 -16.69
N CYS A 21 3.40 -25.05 -15.51
CA CYS A 21 3.16 -24.31 -14.26
C CYS A 21 3.74 -22.89 -14.29
N ARG A 22 4.85 -22.67 -15.01
CA ARG A 22 5.44 -21.32 -15.17
C ARG A 22 4.58 -20.38 -16.02
N GLY A 23 3.64 -20.90 -16.81
CA GLY A 23 2.76 -20.11 -17.68
C GLY A 23 1.43 -19.69 -17.08
N LEU A 24 1.10 -20.13 -15.85
CA LEU A 24 -0.19 -19.85 -15.20
C LEU A 24 -0.16 -18.68 -14.19
N ALA A 25 0.95 -17.94 -14.11
CA ALA A 25 0.97 -16.74 -13.28
C ALA A 25 0.13 -15.65 -13.96
N SER A 26 -1.10 -15.45 -13.49
CA SER A 26 -1.93 -14.31 -13.89
C SER A 26 -1.23 -13.01 -13.49
N PRO A 27 -1.21 -11.99 -14.38
CA PRO A 27 -0.63 -10.69 -14.04
C PRO A 27 -1.47 -10.02 -12.96
N GLY A 28 -0.87 -9.87 -11.78
CA GLY A 28 -1.51 -9.25 -10.63
C GLY A 28 -0.54 -9.02 -9.48
N CYS A 29 -1.08 -8.52 -8.38
CA CYS A 29 -0.33 -8.11 -7.20
C CYS A 29 -0.83 -8.86 -5.97
N PHE A 30 0.07 -9.07 -5.01
CA PHE A 30 -0.30 -9.61 -3.71
C PHE A 30 -0.39 -8.46 -2.71
N GLY A 31 -1.56 -8.30 -2.09
CA GLY A 31 -1.80 -7.27 -1.09
C GLY A 31 -1.07 -7.56 0.22
N THR A 32 -0.95 -6.54 1.06
CA THR A 32 -0.39 -6.67 2.41
C THR A 32 -1.24 -7.56 3.33
N ASP A 33 -2.50 -7.78 2.97
CA ASP A 33 -3.46 -8.68 3.61
C ASP A 33 -3.30 -10.14 3.17
N GLY A 34 -2.46 -10.41 2.17
CA GLY A 34 -2.25 -11.73 1.61
C GLY A 34 -3.29 -12.13 0.55
N SER A 35 -4.08 -11.18 0.06
CA SER A 35 -5.04 -11.42 -1.03
C SER A 35 -4.40 -11.14 -2.40
N PHE A 36 -4.87 -11.83 -3.44
CA PHE A 36 -4.46 -11.57 -4.81
C PHE A 36 -5.40 -10.56 -5.48
N TYR A 37 -4.81 -9.53 -6.09
CA TYR A 37 -5.49 -8.46 -6.82
C TYR A 37 -5.10 -8.52 -8.31
N ASN A 38 -6.07 -8.35 -9.19
CA ASN A 38 -5.81 -8.31 -10.63
C ASN A 38 -5.23 -6.95 -11.02
N THR A 39 -4.64 -6.91 -12.20
CA THR A 39 -4.21 -5.65 -12.81
C THR A 39 -5.41 -4.71 -13.00
N GLY A 40 -5.31 -3.50 -12.46
CA GLY A 40 -6.35 -2.47 -12.44
C GLY A 40 -7.15 -2.43 -11.14
N ASP A 41 -7.05 -3.43 -10.27
CA ASP A 41 -7.81 -3.46 -9.03
C ASP A 41 -7.27 -2.45 -8.01
N PRO A 42 -8.15 -1.78 -7.24
CA PRO A 42 -7.75 -0.92 -6.15
C PRO A 42 -7.18 -1.76 -5.01
N MET A 43 -6.08 -1.30 -4.42
CA MET A 43 -5.35 -2.06 -3.41
C MET A 43 -5.26 -1.31 -2.07
N PRO A 44 -5.43 -1.99 -0.93
CA PRO A 44 -5.17 -1.37 0.37
C PRO A 44 -3.67 -1.07 0.56
N SER A 45 -3.35 0.09 1.13
CA SER A 45 -2.00 0.43 1.61
C SER A 45 -1.98 0.49 3.13
N THR A 46 -0.84 0.13 3.72
CA THR A 46 -0.56 0.28 5.15
C THR A 46 -0.23 1.72 5.53
N ASN A 47 0.21 2.54 4.56
CA ASN A 47 0.54 3.93 4.78
C ASN A 47 -0.70 4.81 4.58
N PRO A 48 -1.13 5.60 5.58
CA PRO A 48 -2.31 6.46 5.46
C PRO A 48 -2.14 7.60 4.43
N CYS A 49 -0.91 7.85 3.97
CA CYS A 49 -0.60 8.84 2.95
C CYS A 49 -0.66 8.31 1.51
N ASP A 50 -0.74 7.00 1.34
CA ASP A 50 -0.89 6.43 0.02
C ASP A 50 -2.38 6.39 -0.32
N VAL A 51 -2.76 7.13 -1.36
CA VAL A 51 -4.12 7.20 -1.87
C VAL A 51 -4.17 6.64 -3.29
N ASP A 52 -5.34 6.15 -3.69
CA ASP A 52 -5.59 5.63 -5.05
C ASP A 52 -4.55 4.60 -5.53
N CYS A 53 -4.18 3.67 -4.64
CA CYS A 53 -3.29 2.57 -4.98
C CYS A 53 -3.96 1.60 -5.95
N ILE A 54 -3.27 1.26 -7.03
CA ILE A 54 -3.70 0.29 -8.03
C ILE A 54 -2.61 -0.74 -8.31
N CYS A 55 -3.01 -1.97 -8.61
CA CYS A 55 -2.12 -2.95 -9.20
C CYS A 55 -1.94 -2.64 -10.69
N LYS A 56 -0.74 -2.24 -11.13
CA LYS A 56 -0.52 -1.80 -12.53
C LYS A 56 -0.03 -2.92 -13.45
N ASP A 57 0.82 -3.81 -12.94
CA ASP A 57 1.43 -4.91 -13.68
C ASP A 57 1.74 -6.09 -12.73
N VAL A 58 2.54 -7.05 -13.16
CA VAL A 58 2.99 -8.20 -12.35
C VAL A 58 3.76 -7.72 -11.10
N GLY A 59 3.10 -7.74 -9.95
CA GLY A 59 3.68 -7.34 -8.66
C GLY A 59 3.99 -5.85 -8.53
N ALA A 60 3.58 -5.01 -9.48
CA ALA A 60 3.85 -3.58 -9.45
C ALA A 60 2.65 -2.81 -8.90
N ILE A 61 2.78 -2.32 -7.67
CA ILE A 61 1.78 -1.50 -6.99
C ILE A 61 2.16 -0.04 -7.19
N VAL A 62 1.22 0.76 -7.66
CA VAL A 62 1.41 2.20 -7.87
C VAL A 62 0.38 2.95 -7.05
N CYS A 63 0.86 3.83 -6.17
CA CYS A 63 0.04 4.68 -5.33
C CYS A 63 0.31 6.15 -5.62
N SER A 64 -0.72 6.99 -5.45
CA SER A 64 -0.55 8.43 -5.39
C SER A 64 -0.20 8.82 -3.96
N ILE A 65 0.79 9.70 -3.79
CA ILE A 65 1.17 10.19 -2.46
C ILE A 65 0.45 11.51 -2.24
N MET A 66 -0.33 11.58 -1.15
CA MET A 66 -0.89 12.87 -0.74
C MET A 66 0.15 13.68 0.02
N ASP A 67 0.36 14.91 -0.42
CA ASP A 67 1.17 15.89 0.29
C ASP A 67 0.27 16.79 1.15
N CYS A 68 0.69 16.98 2.41
CA CYS A 68 -0.04 17.80 3.37
C CYS A 68 0.56 19.20 3.43
N ALA A 69 -0.30 20.22 3.37
CA ALA A 69 0.12 21.57 3.73
C ALA A 69 0.49 21.62 5.22
N MET A 70 1.64 22.20 5.54
CA MET A 70 2.08 22.36 6.92
C MET A 70 1.17 23.36 7.63
N PRO A 71 0.53 22.99 8.75
CA PRO A 71 -0.37 23.90 9.44
C PRO A 71 0.41 24.96 10.22
N PHE A 72 -0.17 26.14 10.37
CA PHE A 72 0.42 27.25 11.11
C PHE A 72 0.18 27.08 12.63
N CYS A 73 0.91 26.17 13.27
CA CYS A 73 0.91 26.01 14.73
C CYS A 73 2.31 25.62 15.26
N VAL A 74 2.57 25.92 16.53
CA VAL A 74 3.89 25.71 17.17
C VAL A 74 4.23 24.23 17.33
N ASN A 75 3.23 23.36 17.55
CA ASN A 75 3.45 21.94 17.77
C ASN A 75 2.43 21.08 17.00
N PRO A 76 2.62 20.88 15.69
CA PRO A 76 1.80 19.95 14.92
C PRO A 76 2.09 18.51 15.35
N SER A 77 1.05 17.74 15.65
CA SER A 77 1.16 16.33 16.03
C SER A 77 0.59 15.41 14.96
N ARG A 78 1.23 14.26 14.73
CA ARG A 78 0.75 13.23 13.81
C ARG A 78 -0.09 12.22 14.60
N ILE A 79 -1.35 12.05 14.19
CA ILE A 79 -2.26 11.07 14.78
C ILE A 79 -2.12 9.74 14.04
N GLU A 80 -2.10 8.62 14.75
CA GLU A 80 -2.11 7.29 14.13
C GLU A 80 -3.32 7.10 13.21
N GLY A 81 -3.09 6.51 12.04
CA GLY A 81 -4.12 6.34 11.02
C GLY A 81 -4.47 7.61 10.22
N LYS A 82 -3.80 8.75 10.46
CA LYS A 82 -3.92 9.96 9.65
C LYS A 82 -2.60 10.27 8.93
N CYS A 83 -2.68 10.61 7.64
CA CYS A 83 -1.50 11.05 6.90
C CYS A 83 -1.00 12.42 7.38
N CYS A 84 -1.92 13.38 7.48
CA CYS A 84 -1.56 14.75 7.77
C CYS A 84 -1.43 15.02 9.27
N PRO A 85 -0.45 15.84 9.65
CA PRO A 85 -0.38 16.35 11.01
C PRO A 85 -1.56 17.28 11.27
N VAL A 86 -2.02 17.30 12.51
CA VAL A 86 -3.05 18.21 12.97
C VAL A 86 -2.51 19.09 14.09
N CYS A 87 -3.09 20.27 14.24
CA CYS A 87 -2.84 21.08 15.43
C CYS A 87 -3.77 20.57 16.53
N SER A 88 -3.21 19.97 17.56
CA SER A 88 -3.93 19.74 18.83
C SER A 88 -3.61 20.92 19.73
N CYS A 89 -4.61 21.75 20.02
CA CYS A 89 -4.51 22.71 21.11
C CYS A 89 -4.91 21.99 22.40
N GLU A 90 -3.95 21.72 23.28
CA GLU A 90 -4.27 21.37 24.66
C GLU A 90 -4.62 22.66 25.41
N GLN A 91 -5.91 22.88 25.67
CA GLN A 91 -6.33 23.73 26.77
C GLN A 91 -6.99 22.83 27.81
N ASP A 92 -6.42 22.79 29.02
CA ASP A 92 -6.95 22.05 30.18
C ASP A 92 -7.37 20.59 29.91
N GLY A 93 -6.57 19.84 29.14
CA GLY A 93 -6.79 18.41 28.91
C GLY A 93 -7.91 18.06 27.93
N VAL A 94 -8.40 19.02 27.13
CA VAL A 94 -9.45 18.81 26.14
C VAL A 94 -8.90 18.98 24.72
N VAL A 95 -9.00 17.94 23.89
CA VAL A 95 -8.61 17.95 22.47
C VAL A 95 -9.74 18.57 21.65
N TYR A 96 -9.53 19.76 21.08
CA TYR A 96 -10.47 20.38 20.14
C TYR A 96 -10.16 19.97 18.69
N ASN A 97 -11.16 19.41 18.01
CA ASN A 97 -11.10 19.09 16.58
C ASN A 97 -11.46 20.33 15.73
N PRO A 98 -10.80 20.56 14.57
CA PRO A 98 -11.08 21.71 13.73
C PRO A 98 -12.40 21.54 12.98
N GLY A 99 -13.50 22.02 13.58
CA GLY A 99 -14.82 22.13 12.95
C GLY A 99 -15.68 23.26 13.51
N ASN A 100 -15.20 23.95 14.54
CA ASN A 100 -15.91 24.99 15.26
C ASN A 100 -15.24 26.35 15.02
N SER A 101 -15.89 27.14 14.18
CA SER A 101 -15.77 28.59 14.13
C SER A 101 -15.72 29.16 15.54
N LEU A 102 -14.65 29.83 15.93
CA LEU A 102 -14.72 30.98 16.83
C LEU A 102 -13.47 31.85 16.63
N ARG A 103 -13.75 33.08 16.18
CA ARG A 103 -12.83 34.21 16.21
C ARG A 103 -12.24 34.32 17.61
N ILE A 104 -10.96 34.68 17.69
CA ILE A 104 -10.13 34.88 18.89
C ILE A 104 -9.38 33.60 19.30
N LEU A 105 -8.21 33.40 18.70
CA LEU A 105 -6.93 33.25 19.42
C LEU A 105 -5.83 33.33 18.37
N ARG A 106 -5.16 34.49 18.34
CA ARG A 106 -3.82 34.57 17.77
C ARG A 106 -2.97 33.56 18.52
N LEU A 107 -2.40 32.58 17.82
CA LEU A 107 -1.53 31.54 18.37
C LEU A 107 -2.31 30.55 19.27
N CYS A 108 -2.36 29.26 18.95
CA CYS A 108 -1.35 28.34 19.49
C CYS A 108 0.05 28.93 19.53
#